data_AF-A0A6G6ZYU8-F1
#
_entry.id   AF-A0A6G6ZYU8-F1
#
_cell.length_a   1.000
_cell.length_b   1.000
_cell.length_c   1.000
_cell.angle_alpha   90.00
_cell.angle_beta   90.00
_cell.angle_gamma   90.00
#
_symmetry.space_group_name_H-M   'P 1'
#
loop_
_entity.id
_entity.type
_entity.pdbx_description
1 polymer ?
#
loop_
_entity_poly.entity_id
_entity_poly.type
_entity_poly.pdbx_seq_one_letter_code
_entity_poly.pdbx_strand_id
1 'polypeptide(L)'
;MNKSIPTLLFFSALLAACGPNKLVSDLPSPSGKYHVEVRQCPQSGSITWSEKIQVSILESGVSAACQSAVEALMQFDANESASQLQLEWVSDTELRAWLPGFNPEYGPSIAMYKPNNPIKVVFSPKP
;
A
#
# COMPACT_ATOMS: atom_id res chain seq x y z
N MET A 1 -44.58 28.13 35.48
CA MET A 1 -43.16 28.02 35.89
C MET A 1 -42.47 27.08 34.90
N ASN A 2 -41.81 27.64 33.88
CA ASN A 2 -41.10 26.86 32.86
C ASN A 2 -39.62 26.81 33.22
N LYS A 3 -39.06 25.62 33.43
CA LYS A 3 -37.62 25.41 33.51
C LYS A 3 -37.20 24.54 32.33
N SER A 4 -36.50 25.20 31.42
CA SER A 4 -35.93 24.65 30.19
C SER A 4 -34.88 23.59 30.50
N ILE A 5 -35.01 22.43 29.85
CA ILE A 5 -34.02 21.35 29.85
C ILE A 5 -32.89 21.76 28.89
N PRO A 6 -31.61 21.77 29.30
CA PRO A 6 -30.53 22.04 28.37
C PRO A 6 -30.23 20.78 27.57
N THR A 7 -30.54 20.84 26.28
CA THR A 7 -30.14 19.89 25.26
C THR A 7 -28.62 19.90 25.12
N LEU A 8 -27.92 18.90 25.66
CA LEU A 8 -26.51 18.65 25.38
C LEU A 8 -26.38 18.05 23.97
N LEU A 9 -26.33 18.92 22.97
CA LEU A 9 -25.97 18.59 21.60
C LEU A 9 -24.45 18.46 21.47
N PHE A 10 -24.03 17.27 21.03
CA PHE A 10 -23.03 17.01 20.00
C PHE A 10 -21.75 17.84 20.00
N PHE A 11 -20.63 17.18 20.33
CA PHE A 11 -19.41 17.28 19.54
C PHE A 11 -18.65 15.96 19.65
N SER A 12 -19.10 14.94 18.90
CA SER A 12 -18.22 13.83 18.54
C SER A 12 -17.20 14.39 17.57
N ALA A 13 -16.08 14.88 18.09
CA ALA A 13 -14.90 15.14 17.29
C ALA A 13 -14.48 13.81 16.65
N LEU A 14 -14.84 13.62 15.38
CA LEU A 14 -14.28 12.57 14.55
C LEU A 14 -12.78 12.87 14.45
N LEU A 15 -11.99 12.20 15.27
CA LEU A 15 -10.54 12.07 15.14
C LEU A 15 -10.24 11.25 13.86
N ALA A 16 -10.63 11.76 12.70
CA ALA A 16 -10.18 11.24 11.42
C ALA A 16 -8.78 11.79 11.13
N ALA A 17 -7.82 11.49 11.98
CA ALA A 17 -6.43 11.46 11.60
C ALA A 17 -6.15 10.13 10.88
N CYS A 18 -6.96 9.80 9.87
CA CYS A 18 -6.58 8.77 8.92
C CYS A 18 -5.48 9.37 8.06
N GLY A 19 -4.23 8.94 8.25
CA GLY A 19 -3.12 9.39 7.44
C GLY A 19 -3.33 9.13 5.94
N PRO A 20 -2.36 9.50 5.08
CA PRO A 20 -2.57 9.48 3.64
C PRO A 20 -3.02 8.09 3.17
N ASN A 21 -4.09 8.03 2.37
CA ASN A 21 -4.41 6.87 1.55
C ASN A 21 -4.27 7.30 0.09
N LYS A 22 -3.06 7.71 -0.28
CA LYS A 22 -2.81 8.41 -1.55
C LYS A 22 -2.21 7.45 -2.56
N LEU A 23 -2.93 7.22 -3.66
CA LEU A 23 -2.38 6.53 -4.82
C LEU A 23 -1.31 7.39 -5.48
N VAL A 24 -0.11 6.84 -5.64
CA VAL A 24 1.06 7.51 -6.24
C VAL A 24 1.29 7.00 -7.66
N SER A 25 1.13 5.70 -7.88
CA SER A 25 1.29 5.07 -9.19
C SER A 25 0.35 3.88 -9.32
N ASP A 26 -0.09 3.61 -10.54
CA ASP A 26 -0.81 2.42 -10.94
C ASP A 26 -0.21 1.91 -12.27
N LEU A 27 0.32 0.68 -12.28
CA LEU A 27 1.02 0.08 -13.41
C LEU A 27 0.35 -1.25 -13.82
N PRO A 28 -0.34 -1.30 -14.98
CA PRO A 28 -0.94 -2.53 -15.46
C PRO A 28 0.11 -3.54 -15.95
N SER A 29 -0.19 -4.83 -15.81
CA SER A 29 0.56 -5.91 -16.45
C SER A 29 0.37 -5.89 -17.97
N PRO A 30 1.23 -6.55 -18.77
CA PRO A 30 1.15 -6.51 -20.23
C PRO A 30 -0.21 -6.91 -20.82
N SER A 31 -0.88 -7.94 -20.27
CA SER A 31 -2.26 -8.30 -20.64
C SER A 31 -3.35 -7.51 -19.93
N GLY A 32 -3.00 -6.68 -18.94
CA GLY A 32 -3.95 -5.89 -18.16
C GLY A 32 -4.77 -6.68 -17.15
N LYS A 33 -4.49 -7.99 -16.97
CA LYS A 33 -5.17 -8.86 -16.01
C LYS A 33 -4.86 -8.48 -14.55
N TYR A 34 -3.66 -7.96 -14.33
CA TYR A 34 -3.19 -7.51 -13.02
C TYR A 34 -2.68 -6.08 -13.13
N HIS A 35 -2.50 -5.45 -11.97
CA HIS A 35 -1.82 -4.17 -11.88
C HIS A 35 -1.12 -4.04 -10.53
N VAL A 36 -0.17 -3.10 -10.48
CA VAL A 36 0.54 -2.71 -9.27
C VAL A 36 0.10 -1.33 -8.86
N GLU A 37 -0.48 -1.22 -7.67
CA GLU A 37 -0.74 0.07 -7.03
C GLU A 37 0.38 0.38 -6.04
N VAL A 38 0.90 1.60 -6.11
CA VAL A 38 1.81 2.17 -5.12
C VAL A 38 1.07 3.26 -4.38
N ARG A 39 0.89 3.09 -3.07
CA ARG A 39 0.24 4.07 -2.19
C ARG A 39 1.20 4.64 -1.17
N GLN A 40 1.04 5.91 -0.86
CA GLN A 40 1.62 6.54 0.31
C GLN A 40 0.65 6.38 1.48
N CYS A 41 1.15 5.77 2.56
CA CYS A 41 0.38 5.33 3.71
C CYS A 41 0.99 5.86 5.01
N PRO A 42 0.21 6.09 6.07
CA PRO A 42 0.78 6.34 7.38
C PRO A 42 1.48 5.08 7.89
N GLN A 43 2.58 5.26 8.59
CA GLN A 43 3.23 4.18 9.31
C GLN A 43 2.42 3.86 10.57
N SER A 44 1.99 2.61 10.71
CA SER A 44 1.24 2.16 11.89
C SER A 44 2.08 2.31 13.17
N GLY A 45 1.47 2.87 14.22
CA GLY A 45 2.08 2.95 15.56
C GLY A 45 3.10 4.07 15.77
N SER A 46 3.29 4.98 14.80
CA SER A 46 4.18 6.13 14.99
C SER A 46 3.49 7.28 15.74
N ILE A 47 4.18 7.85 16.74
CA ILE A 47 3.70 9.01 17.54
C ILE A 47 3.85 10.31 16.73
N THR A 48 4.88 10.39 15.90
CA THR A 48 5.09 11.47 14.92
C THR A 48 4.59 11.02 13.55
N TRP A 49 3.93 11.88 12.78
CA TRP A 49 3.44 11.52 11.44
C TRP A 49 4.61 11.07 10.55
N SER A 50 4.76 9.76 10.36
CA SER A 50 5.70 9.16 9.43
C SER A 50 4.93 8.38 8.38
N GLU A 51 5.46 8.39 7.17
CA GLU A 51 4.83 7.80 6.00
C GLU A 51 5.69 6.66 5.48
N LYS A 52 5.03 5.70 4.85
CA LYS A 52 5.63 4.58 4.14
C LYS A 52 4.97 4.47 2.78
N ILE A 53 5.62 3.77 1.86
CA ILE A 53 4.95 3.27 0.67
C ILE A 53 4.45 1.85 0.91
N GLN A 54 3.27 1.58 0.39
CA GLN A 54 2.68 0.24 0.29
C GLN A 54 2.54 -0.07 -1.19
N VAL A 55 3.07 -1.22 -1.60
CA VAL A 55 2.96 -1.72 -2.97
C VAL A 55 2.06 -2.94 -2.94
N SER A 56 0.95 -2.89 -3.67
CA SER A 56 -0.04 -3.95 -3.73
C SER A 56 -0.20 -4.42 -5.17
N ILE A 57 -0.03 -5.72 -5.40
CA ILE A 57 -0.35 -6.37 -6.68
C ILE A 57 -1.78 -6.87 -6.62
N LEU A 58 -2.60 -6.47 -7.58
CA LEU A 58 -4.05 -6.61 -7.55
C LEU A 58 -4.57 -7.16 -8.88
N GLU A 59 -5.77 -7.73 -8.86
CA GLU A 59 -6.52 -8.03 -10.08
C GLU A 59 -7.02 -6.72 -10.73
N SER A 60 -7.19 -6.74 -12.05
CA SER A 60 -7.67 -5.58 -12.81
C SER A 60 -8.97 -5.01 -12.24
N GLY A 61 -9.00 -3.69 -12.00
CA GLY A 61 -10.17 -2.99 -11.49
C GLY A 61 -10.40 -3.12 -9.97
N VAL A 62 -9.50 -3.80 -9.26
CA VAL A 62 -9.52 -3.89 -7.79
C VAL A 62 -8.55 -2.87 -7.20
N SER A 63 -8.84 -2.28 -6.04
CA SER A 63 -7.94 -1.33 -5.38
C SER A 63 -7.80 -1.67 -3.91
N ALA A 64 -6.62 -1.48 -3.32
CA ALA A 64 -6.36 -1.81 -1.91
C ALA A 64 -6.01 -0.59 -1.06
N ALA A 65 -6.86 -0.27 -0.08
CA ALA A 65 -6.56 0.79 0.87
C ALA A 65 -5.27 0.53 1.65
N CYS A 66 -4.66 1.62 2.15
CA CYS A 66 -3.55 1.51 3.10
C CYS A 66 -3.86 0.55 4.25
N GLN A 67 -2.85 -0.22 4.66
CA GLN A 67 -2.90 -1.25 5.70
C GLN A 67 -3.91 -2.39 5.45
N SER A 68 -4.51 -2.49 4.26
CA SER A 68 -5.38 -3.61 3.89
C SER A 68 -4.72 -4.50 2.84
N ALA A 69 -4.40 -5.74 3.24
CA ALA A 69 -3.85 -6.77 2.35
C ALA A 69 -4.92 -7.78 1.87
N VAL A 70 -6.21 -7.52 2.11
CA VAL A 70 -7.30 -8.48 1.81
C VAL A 70 -7.42 -8.74 0.30
N GLU A 71 -7.38 -7.66 -0.47
CA GLU A 71 -7.52 -7.72 -1.93
C GLU A 71 -6.21 -8.05 -2.64
N ALA A 72 -5.08 -7.67 -2.03
CA ALA A 72 -3.77 -7.83 -2.63
C ALA A 72 -3.42 -9.32 -2.81
N LEU A 73 -3.05 -9.68 -4.04
CA LEU A 73 -2.42 -10.98 -4.36
C LEU A 73 -1.05 -11.08 -3.68
N MET A 74 -0.35 -9.95 -3.62
CA MET A 74 0.91 -9.77 -2.91
C MET A 74 1.02 -8.31 -2.49
N GLN A 75 1.60 -8.07 -1.31
CA GLN A 75 1.82 -6.72 -0.81
C GLN A 75 3.17 -6.64 -0.09
N PHE A 76 3.86 -5.52 -0.23
CA PHE A 76 5.01 -5.19 0.62
C PHE A 76 5.04 -3.71 0.97
N ASP A 77 5.75 -3.40 2.05
CA ASP A 77 5.93 -2.03 2.54
C ASP A 77 7.40 -1.61 2.44
N ALA A 78 7.64 -0.32 2.27
CA ALA A 78 8.96 0.28 2.43
C ALA A 78 8.87 1.70 2.97
N ASN A 79 9.90 2.13 3.70
CA ASN A 79 9.95 3.50 4.28
C ASN A 79 10.59 4.53 3.32
N GLU A 80 11.12 4.06 2.21
CA GLU A 80 11.75 4.90 1.19
C GLU A 80 10.70 5.62 0.33
N SER A 81 11.15 6.62 -0.44
CA SER A 81 10.27 7.37 -1.34
C SER A 81 9.83 6.51 -2.52
N ALA A 82 8.57 6.66 -2.95
CA ALA A 82 8.06 6.08 -4.19
C ALA A 82 8.90 6.47 -5.43
N SER A 83 9.58 7.61 -5.41
CA SER A 83 10.46 8.04 -6.50
C SER A 83 11.71 7.16 -6.69
N GLN A 84 12.12 6.44 -5.65
CA GLN A 84 13.25 5.51 -5.70
C GLN A 84 12.83 4.10 -6.09
N LEU A 85 11.52 3.81 -6.03
CA LEU A 85 10.97 2.49 -6.30
C LEU A 85 11.06 2.21 -7.80
N GLN A 86 11.82 1.17 -8.15
CA GLN A 86 11.85 0.63 -9.49
C GLN A 86 10.80 -0.47 -9.60
N LEU A 87 9.89 -0.33 -10.57
CA LEU A 87 8.90 -1.35 -10.90
C LEU A 87 8.95 -1.64 -12.39
N GLU A 88 8.77 -2.92 -12.73
CA GLU A 88 8.68 -3.40 -14.09
C GLU A 88 8.00 -4.77 -14.13
N TRP A 89 6.96 -4.89 -14.96
CA TRP A 89 6.45 -6.20 -15.32
C TRP A 89 7.41 -6.87 -16.31
N VAL A 90 7.99 -8.00 -15.90
CA VAL A 90 8.85 -8.85 -16.74
C VAL A 90 7.98 -9.76 -17.61
N SER A 91 6.82 -10.16 -17.09
CA SER A 91 5.76 -10.87 -17.81
C SER A 91 4.40 -10.54 -17.19
N ASP A 92 3.34 -11.19 -17.65
CA ASP A 92 2.00 -11.04 -17.06
C ASP A 92 1.90 -11.43 -15.59
N THR A 93 2.79 -12.30 -15.12
CA THR A 93 2.76 -12.84 -13.76
C THR A 93 4.11 -12.72 -13.05
N GLU A 94 5.07 -12.01 -13.63
CA GLU A 94 6.36 -11.74 -13.01
C GLU A 94 6.62 -10.24 -12.94
N LEU A 95 6.76 -9.73 -11.72
CA LEU A 95 7.07 -8.34 -11.42
C LEU A 95 8.48 -8.24 -10.86
N ARG A 96 9.31 -7.36 -11.41
CA ARG A 96 10.55 -6.89 -10.80
C ARG A 96 10.25 -5.65 -9.96
N ALA A 97 10.71 -5.68 -8.71
CA ALA A 97 10.62 -4.56 -7.80
C ALA A 97 11.97 -4.30 -7.13
N TRP A 98 12.39 -3.05 -6.98
CA TRP A 98 13.63 -2.74 -6.29
C TRP A 98 13.61 -1.39 -5.59
N LEU A 99 14.21 -1.37 -4.40
CA LEU A 99 14.58 -0.18 -3.67
C LEU A 99 16.02 -0.36 -3.16
N PRO A 100 16.82 0.71 -3.10
CA PRO A 100 18.17 0.67 -2.51
C PRO A 100 18.24 0.04 -1.12
N GLY A 101 17.22 0.19 -0.27
CA GLY A 101 17.19 -0.40 1.07
C GLY A 101 16.71 -1.85 1.14
N PHE A 102 16.38 -2.51 0.02
CA PHE A 102 16.05 -3.92 0.02
C PHE A 102 17.27 -4.78 0.33
N ASN A 103 17.05 -5.84 1.10
CA ASN A 103 18.08 -6.85 1.26
C ASN A 103 18.25 -7.61 -0.06
N PRO A 104 19.47 -7.79 -0.58
CA PRO A 104 19.69 -8.47 -1.85
C PRO A 104 19.32 -9.96 -1.83
N GLU A 105 19.27 -10.60 -0.66
CA GLU A 105 18.94 -12.03 -0.54
C GLU A 105 17.44 -12.28 -0.41
N TYR A 106 16.69 -11.37 0.24
CA TYR A 106 15.27 -11.61 0.58
C TYR A 106 14.31 -10.44 0.30
N GLY A 107 14.79 -9.28 -0.16
CA GLY A 107 13.96 -8.14 -0.51
C GLY A 107 13.52 -7.27 0.69
N PRO A 108 12.26 -6.78 0.71
CA PRO A 108 11.74 -5.95 1.80
C PRO A 108 11.64 -6.73 3.12
N SER A 109 11.63 -6.00 4.24
CA SER A 109 11.46 -6.61 5.57
C SER A 109 10.06 -7.18 5.81
N ILE A 110 9.05 -6.68 5.09
CA ILE A 110 7.67 -7.12 5.19
C ILE A 110 7.12 -7.34 3.78
N ALA A 111 6.79 -8.59 3.48
CA ALA A 111 6.03 -8.97 2.30
C ALA A 111 4.96 -10.01 2.69
N MET A 112 3.76 -9.83 2.15
CA MET A 112 2.61 -10.71 2.35
C MET A 112 2.19 -11.27 1.00
N TYR A 113 1.83 -12.56 0.99
CA TYR A 113 1.42 -13.26 -0.21
C TYR A 113 0.08 -13.95 0.06
N LYS A 114 -0.88 -13.74 -0.83
CA LYS A 114 -2.16 -14.46 -0.79
C LYS A 114 -1.90 -15.94 -1.10
N PRO A 115 -2.60 -16.89 -0.45
CA PRO A 115 -2.51 -18.30 -0.83
C PRO A 115 -2.86 -18.50 -2.31
N ASN A 116 -2.13 -19.39 -2.98
CA ASN A 116 -2.28 -19.66 -4.42
C ASN A 116 -2.07 -18.44 -5.32
N ASN A 117 -1.30 -17.44 -4.87
CA ASN A 117 -0.94 -16.27 -5.67
C ASN A 117 -0.20 -16.70 -6.95
N PRO A 118 -0.71 -16.37 -8.16
CA PRO A 118 -0.05 -16.69 -9.42
C PRO A 118 1.15 -15.77 -9.73
N ILE A 119 1.34 -14.70 -8.96
CA ILE A 119 2.36 -13.67 -9.21
C ILE A 119 3.66 -14.01 -8.51
N LYS A 120 4.75 -13.99 -9.27
CA LYS A 120 6.13 -14.02 -8.77
C LYS A 120 6.68 -12.60 -8.71
N VAL A 121 7.30 -12.26 -7.58
CA VAL A 121 8.01 -10.98 -7.42
C VAL A 121 9.49 -11.24 -7.29
N VAL A 122 10.29 -10.56 -8.10
CA VAL A 122 11.74 -10.62 -8.09
C VAL A 122 12.28 -9.30 -7.53
N PHE A 123 12.90 -9.37 -6.36
CA PHE A 123 13.52 -8.21 -5.72
C PHE A 123 14.95 -8.03 -6.22
N SER A 124 15.13 -7.25 -7.29
CA SER A 124 16.46 -7.00 -7.86
C SER A 124 16.46 -5.73 -8.70
N PRO A 125 17.58 -4.99 -8.76
CA PRO A 125 17.68 -3.79 -9.58
C PRO A 125 17.40 -4.09 -11.05
N LYS A 126 17.02 -3.06 -11.80
CA LYS A 126 16.98 -3.14 -13.26
C LYS A 126 18.41 -3.39 -13.80
N PRO A 127 18.56 -4.22 -14.85
CA PRO A 127 19.83 -4.42 -15.53
C PRO A 127 20.42 -3.13 -16.10
#